data_AF-A0AA95MFC0-F1
#
_entry.id   AF-A0AA95MFC0-F1
#
_cell.length_a   1.000
_cell.length_b   1.000
_cell.length_c   1.000
_cell.angle_alpha   90.00
_cell.angle_beta   90.00
_cell.angle_gamma   90.00
#
_symmetry.space_group_name_H-M   'P 1'
#
loop_
_entity.id
_entity.type
_entity.pdbx_description
1 polymer ?
#
loop_
_entity_poly.entity_id
_entity_poly.type
_entity_poly.pdbx_seq_one_letter_code
_entity_poly.pdbx_strand_id
1 'polypeptide(L)'
;MQKQTYSLVLRQEREADQVKKQCKMCGKVTIFTDTTIKRHNANGKSIYQFAIYKCPKNHTWNKKLDTYKSFSEHVDPETLIPTEFDSIKENEKIIFVELVDLDVIECKVMVVEGSFRLDQALASQIEGLSRNEIVQKIKKGSILLNNGLVKPSQKISLHDTILIHLK
;
A
#
# COMPACT_ATOMS: atom_id res chain seq x y z
N MET A 1 15.63 9.06 24.93
CA MET A 1 14.60 9.17 23.89
C MET A 1 14.07 7.79 23.59
N GLN A 2 12.84 7.50 24.01
CA GLN A 2 12.18 6.25 23.62
C GLN A 2 11.59 6.44 22.22
N LYS A 3 12.00 5.59 21.29
CA LYS A 3 11.56 5.56 19.89
C LYS A 3 10.90 4.22 19.65
N GLN A 4 9.69 4.24 19.11
CA GLN A 4 9.01 3.03 18.65
C GLN A 4 8.95 3.04 17.13
N THR A 5 9.26 1.89 16.52
CA THR A 5 9.28 1.73 15.07
C THR A 5 8.19 0.76 14.65
N TYR A 6 7.41 1.14 13.64
CA TYR A 6 6.26 0.40 13.14
C TYR A 6 6.36 0.14 11.64
N SER A 7 5.84 -1.01 11.19
CA SER A 7 5.68 -1.33 9.76
C SER A 7 4.27 -1.01 9.27
N LEU A 8 4.11 -0.16 8.26
CA LEU A 8 2.83 0.18 7.64
C LEU A 8 2.57 -0.63 6.37
N VAL A 9 1.38 -1.24 6.32
CA VAL A 9 0.83 -1.96 5.16
C VAL A 9 -0.44 -1.22 4.71
N LEU A 10 -0.39 -0.59 3.53
CA LEU A 10 -1.50 0.19 2.97
C LEU A 10 -2.11 -0.54 1.78
N ARG A 11 -3.30 -1.11 1.97
CA ARG A 11 -4.06 -1.80 0.92
C ARG A 11 -5.35 -1.08 0.64
N GLN A 12 -5.59 -0.74 -0.63
CA GLN A 12 -6.85 -0.11 -1.00
C GLN A 12 -7.87 -1.21 -1.21
N GLU A 13 -8.96 -1.21 -0.44
CA GLU A 13 -10.12 -2.05 -0.74
C GLU A 13 -10.59 -1.68 -2.15
N ARG A 14 -10.41 -2.61 -3.10
CA ARG A 14 -10.92 -2.46 -4.46
C ARG A 14 -12.25 -3.18 -4.51
N GLU A 15 -13.32 -2.45 -4.75
CA GLU A 15 -14.53 -3.06 -5.30
C GLU A 15 -14.15 -3.79 -6.60
N ALA A 16 -14.77 -4.96 -6.83
CA ALA A 16 -14.47 -5.77 -8.00
C ALA A 16 -14.73 -4.97 -9.28
N ASP A 17 -13.65 -4.56 -9.95
CA ASP A 17 -13.70 -3.78 -11.18
C ASP A 17 -14.55 -4.50 -12.24
N GLN A 18 -15.44 -3.76 -12.89
CA GLN A 18 -16.34 -4.29 -13.91
C GLN A 18 -16.06 -3.64 -15.27
N VAL A 19 -15.90 -4.48 -16.30
CA VAL A 19 -15.57 -4.02 -17.65
C VAL A 19 -16.56 -4.58 -18.66
N LYS A 20 -17.12 -3.71 -19.52
CA LYS A 20 -17.94 -4.16 -20.66
C LYS A 20 -17.02 -4.57 -21.81
N LYS A 21 -17.12 -5.83 -22.24
CA LYS A 21 -16.33 -6.36 -23.36
C LYS A 21 -17.08 -7.44 -24.14
N GLN A 22 -16.80 -7.58 -25.42
CA GLN A 22 -17.27 -8.72 -26.20
C GLN A 22 -16.62 -10.00 -25.68
N CYS A 23 -17.45 -10.94 -25.23
CA CYS A 23 -16.98 -12.26 -24.83
C CYS A 23 -16.83 -13.14 -26.06
N LYS A 24 -15.61 -13.61 -26.34
CA LYS A 24 -15.29 -14.47 -27.49
C LYS A 24 -16.14 -15.74 -27.54
N MET A 25 -16.45 -16.31 -26.38
CA MET A 25 -17.24 -17.54 -26.26
C MET A 25 -18.76 -17.28 -26.31
N CYS A 26 -19.22 -16.12 -25.85
CA CYS A 26 -20.66 -15.78 -25.89
C CYS A 26 -21.08 -15.09 -27.20
N GLY A 27 -20.14 -14.60 -28.01
CA GLY A 27 -20.38 -13.79 -29.20
C GLY A 27 -20.88 -12.35 -28.95
N LYS A 28 -21.40 -12.05 -27.75
CA LYS A 28 -21.99 -10.75 -27.39
C LYS A 28 -21.14 -9.93 -26.41
N VAL A 29 -21.40 -8.63 -26.37
CA VAL A 29 -20.89 -7.73 -25.32
C VAL A 29 -21.53 -8.09 -23.99
N THR A 30 -20.71 -8.29 -22.96
CA THR A 30 -21.13 -8.66 -21.62
C THR A 30 -20.23 -7.99 -20.58
N ILE A 31 -20.67 -7.99 -19.32
CA ILE A 31 -19.90 -7.45 -18.20
C ILE A 31 -18.95 -8.54 -17.72
N PHE A 32 -17.69 -8.17 -17.57
CA PHE A 32 -16.64 -8.99 -16.99
C PHE A 32 -16.29 -8.40 -15.63
N THR A 33 -16.33 -9.24 -14.58
CA THR A 33 -16.03 -8.84 -13.20
C THR A 33 -14.65 -9.35 -12.81
N ASP A 34 -13.80 -8.49 -12.20
CA ASP A 34 -12.50 -8.91 -11.66
C ASP A 34 -12.74 -9.94 -10.56
N THR A 35 -12.07 -11.10 -10.71
CA THR A 35 -12.15 -12.18 -9.72
C THR A 35 -11.19 -11.99 -8.57
N THR A 36 -10.43 -10.89 -8.54
CA THR A 36 -9.28 -10.58 -7.67
C THR A 36 -8.08 -11.53 -7.83
N ILE A 37 -8.29 -12.71 -8.42
CA ILE A 37 -7.24 -13.66 -8.80
C ILE A 37 -6.32 -13.08 -9.87
N LYS A 38 -5.01 -13.21 -9.63
CA LYS A 38 -3.96 -12.83 -10.57
C LYS A 38 -3.27 -14.07 -11.14
N ARG A 39 -2.90 -14.00 -12.42
CA ARG A 39 -2.15 -15.04 -13.13
C ARG A 39 -0.80 -14.49 -13.54
N HIS A 40 0.25 -15.20 -13.20
CA HIS A 40 1.61 -14.90 -13.62
C HIS A 40 2.08 -15.96 -14.61
N ASN A 41 2.46 -15.54 -15.81
CA ASN A 41 3.07 -16.41 -16.81
C ASN A 41 4.53 -15.99 -16.98
N ALA A 42 5.47 -16.89 -16.76
CA ALA A 42 6.88 -16.65 -17.04
C ALA A 42 7.27 -17.23 -18.40
N ASN A 43 8.17 -16.58 -19.13
CA ASN A 43 8.78 -17.13 -20.36
C ASN A 43 10.31 -17.28 -20.26
N GLY A 44 10.85 -17.34 -19.03
CA GLY A 44 12.28 -17.38 -18.76
C GLY A 44 12.99 -16.02 -18.77
N LYS A 45 12.46 -15.01 -19.48
CA LYS A 45 12.99 -13.63 -19.51
C LYS A 45 12.13 -12.60 -18.80
N SER A 46 10.82 -12.80 -18.86
CA SER A 46 9.84 -11.88 -18.32
C SER A 46 8.71 -12.65 -17.66
N ILE A 47 8.13 -12.04 -16.65
CA ILE A 47 6.93 -12.52 -15.98
C ILE A 47 5.82 -11.54 -16.32
N TYR A 48 4.78 -12.07 -16.95
CA TYR A 48 3.60 -11.33 -17.35
C TYR A 48 2.52 -11.50 -16.30
N GLN A 49 2.04 -10.40 -15.75
CA GLN A 49 0.95 -10.42 -14.78
C GLN A 49 -0.37 -10.08 -15.46
N PHE A 50 -1.40 -10.90 -15.19
CA PHE A 50 -2.75 -10.69 -15.68
C PHE A 50 -3.74 -10.71 -14.52
N ALA A 51 -4.75 -9.84 -14.58
CA ALA A 51 -5.97 -9.97 -13.79
C ALA A 51 -6.97 -10.86 -14.54
N ILE A 52 -7.57 -11.80 -13.81
CA ILE A 52 -8.58 -12.70 -14.35
C ILE A 52 -9.95 -12.07 -14.15
N TYR A 53 -10.64 -11.78 -15.24
CA TYR A 53 -12.04 -11.36 -15.21
C TYR A 53 -12.93 -12.48 -15.73
N LYS A 54 -14.15 -12.57 -15.19
CA LYS A 54 -15.15 -13.56 -15.61
C LYS A 54 -16.46 -12.90 -16.01
N CYS A 55 -17.08 -13.40 -17.08
CA CYS A 55 -18.44 -13.01 -17.43
C CYS A 55 -19.47 -13.85 -16.63
N PRO A 56 -20.78 -13.52 -16.67
CA PRO A 56 -21.81 -14.26 -15.94
C PRO A 56 -21.91 -15.75 -16.32
N LYS A 57 -21.43 -16.12 -17.51
CA LYS A 57 -21.30 -17.51 -17.98
C LYS A 57 -19.95 -18.15 -17.65
N ASN A 58 -19.18 -17.59 -16.72
CA ASN A 58 -17.89 -18.10 -16.25
C ASN A 58 -16.78 -18.19 -17.33
N HIS A 59 -16.92 -17.52 -18.47
CA HIS A 59 -15.84 -17.42 -19.46
C HIS A 59 -14.80 -16.39 -19.00
N THR A 60 -13.53 -16.71 -19.23
CA THR A 60 -12.40 -15.89 -18.78
C THR A 60 -11.99 -14.85 -19.80
N TRP A 61 -11.72 -13.64 -19.32
CA TRP A 61 -10.94 -12.64 -20.03
C TRP A 61 -9.77 -12.19 -19.16
N ASN A 62 -8.55 -12.28 -19.69
CA ASN A 62 -7.34 -11.86 -19.00
C ASN A 62 -7.01 -10.43 -19.40
N LYS A 63 -6.97 -9.52 -18.42
CA LYS A 63 -6.48 -8.15 -18.58
C LYS A 63 -5.00 -8.13 -18.19
N LYS A 64 -4.11 -7.82 -19.13
CA LYS A 64 -2.69 -7.64 -18.83
C LYS A 64 -2.54 -6.45 -17.87
N LEU A 65 -1.85 -6.67 -16.76
CA LEU A 65 -1.56 -5.63 -15.78
C LEU A 65 -0.15 -5.09 -16.00
N ASP A 66 0.84 -5.97 -15.97
CA ASP A 66 2.24 -5.55 -16.02
C ASP A 66 3.15 -6.63 -16.62
N THR A 67 4.41 -6.29 -16.84
CA THR A 67 5.47 -7.18 -17.29
C THR A 67 6.80 -6.78 -16.64
N TYR A 68 7.36 -7.68 -15.85
CA TYR A 68 8.66 -7.50 -15.20
C TYR A 68 9.67 -8.51 -15.73
N LYS A 69 10.97 -8.19 -15.64
CA LYS A 69 12.03 -9.16 -15.99
C LYS A 69 12.09 -10.25 -14.92
N SER A 70 12.27 -11.50 -15.34
CA SER A 70 12.46 -12.63 -14.42
C SER A 70 13.80 -12.55 -13.67
N PHE A 71 14.76 -11.83 -14.24
CA PHE A 71 16.03 -11.49 -13.63
C PHE A 71 16.04 -9.98 -13.38
N SER A 72 15.88 -9.56 -12.12
CA SER A 72 16.57 -8.37 -11.66
C SER A 72 18.03 -8.75 -11.40
N GLU A 73 18.94 -7.78 -11.40
CA GLU A 73 20.29 -7.97 -10.86
C GLU A 73 20.19 -8.66 -9.49
N HIS A 74 21.12 -9.56 -9.19
CA HIS A 74 21.12 -10.31 -7.93
C HIS A 74 21.14 -9.28 -6.79
N VAL A 75 19.99 -9.01 -6.20
CA VAL A 75 19.91 -8.21 -4.99
C VAL A 75 20.39 -9.15 -3.89
N ASP A 76 21.54 -8.82 -3.33
CA ASP A 76 22.14 -9.60 -2.26
C ASP A 76 21.12 -9.67 -1.10
N PRO A 77 20.62 -10.84 -0.69
CA PRO A 77 19.61 -10.93 0.35
C PRO A 77 20.05 -10.28 1.67
N GLU A 78 21.36 -10.12 1.90
CA GLU A 78 21.93 -9.38 3.02
C GLU A 78 21.68 -7.86 2.95
N THR A 79 21.48 -7.29 1.75
CA THR A 79 21.16 -5.86 1.57
C THR A 79 19.68 -5.53 1.78
N LEU A 80 18.82 -6.53 1.95
CA LEU A 80 17.36 -6.34 1.98
C LEU A 80 16.72 -6.26 3.36
N ILE A 81 17.46 -6.31 4.48
CA ILE A 81 16.82 -6.16 5.80
C ILE A 81 17.73 -5.46 6.81
N PRO A 82 17.37 -4.24 7.25
CA PRO A 82 17.66 -3.82 8.61
C PRO A 82 16.48 -4.17 9.52
N THR A 83 16.75 -5.15 10.38
CA THR A 83 16.44 -5.14 11.82
C THR A 83 14.97 -5.29 12.23
N GLU A 84 14.73 -6.25 13.12
CA GLU A 84 13.53 -6.50 13.92
C GLU A 84 12.56 -5.30 13.99
N PHE A 85 11.44 -5.41 13.27
CA PHE A 85 10.31 -4.50 13.41
C PHE A 85 9.26 -5.18 14.28
N ASP A 86 8.66 -4.41 15.20
CA ASP A 86 7.39 -4.83 15.77
C ASP A 86 6.34 -4.80 14.65
N SER A 87 6.01 -5.99 14.16
CA SER A 87 5.01 -6.18 13.13
C SER A 87 3.65 -5.74 13.66
N ILE A 88 3.13 -4.61 13.18
CA ILE A 88 1.71 -4.28 13.33
C ILE A 88 0.93 -5.38 12.60
N LYS A 89 0.08 -6.13 13.30
CA LYS A 89 -0.78 -7.12 12.64
C LYS A 89 -1.78 -6.41 11.74
N GLU A 90 -2.20 -7.07 10.66
CA GLU A 90 -3.31 -6.59 9.83
C GLU A 90 -4.54 -6.30 10.73
N ASN A 91 -4.98 -5.04 10.75
CA ASN A 91 -6.05 -4.46 11.57
C ASN A 91 -5.71 -3.95 12.98
N GLU A 92 -4.45 -3.97 13.42
CA GLU A 92 -4.04 -3.22 14.61
C GLU A 92 -3.85 -1.74 14.25
N LYS A 93 -4.55 -0.86 14.97
CA LYS A 93 -4.33 0.59 14.90
C LYS A 93 -3.31 0.98 15.95
N ILE A 94 -2.51 1.99 15.63
CA ILE A 94 -1.60 2.63 16.58
C ILE A 94 -2.47 3.49 17.51
N ILE A 95 -2.68 3.04 18.75
CA ILE A 95 -3.45 3.79 19.76
C ILE A 95 -2.57 4.94 20.27
N PHE A 96 -2.90 6.17 19.89
CA PHE A 96 -2.12 7.36 20.23
C PHE A 96 -2.02 7.61 21.75
N VAL A 97 -3.04 7.20 22.51
CA VAL A 97 -3.14 7.41 23.97
C VAL A 97 -2.14 6.54 24.75
N GLU A 98 -1.69 5.42 24.21
CA GLU A 98 -0.71 4.53 24.85
C GLU A 98 0.74 4.97 24.59
N LEU A 99 0.94 6.00 23.76
CA LEU A 99 2.26 6.42 23.26
C LEU A 99 2.73 7.74 23.87
N VAL A 100 2.06 8.23 24.91
CA VAL A 100 2.33 9.54 25.55
C VAL A 100 3.75 9.63 26.14
N ASP A 101 4.37 8.49 26.48
CA ASP A 101 5.74 8.43 27.02
C ASP A 101 6.84 8.38 25.94
N LEU A 102 6.48 8.31 24.65
CA LEU A 102 7.42 8.26 23.53
C LEU A 102 7.77 9.65 23.01
N ASP A 103 9.03 9.82 22.58
CA ASP A 103 9.48 11.08 21.97
C ASP A 103 9.19 11.11 20.46
N VAL A 104 9.36 9.96 19.79
CA VAL A 104 9.29 9.82 18.34
C VAL A 104 8.68 8.48 17.93
N ILE A 105 7.72 8.52 17.02
CA ILE A 105 7.22 7.34 16.30
C ILE A 105 7.81 7.34 14.90
N GLU A 106 8.42 6.22 14.49
CA GLU A 106 8.86 5.99 13.11
C GLU A 106 7.99 4.92 12.46
N CYS A 107 7.33 5.27 11.38
CA CYS A 107 6.52 4.34 10.59
C CYS A 107 7.19 4.10 9.23
N LYS A 108 7.66 2.89 8.97
CA LYS A 108 8.22 2.50 7.67
C LYS A 108 7.15 1.85 6.80
N VAL A 109 7.00 2.35 5.59
CA VAL A 109 6.00 1.86 4.63
C VAL A 109 6.55 0.66 3.89
N MET A 110 6.03 -0.53 4.22
CA MET A 110 6.49 -1.80 3.66
C MET A 110 5.67 -2.25 2.45
N VAL A 111 4.38 -1.88 2.38
CA VAL A 111 3.48 -2.25 1.28
C VAL A 111 2.56 -1.09 0.94
N VAL A 112 2.46 -0.76 -0.36
CA VAL A 112 1.51 0.24 -0.88
C VAL A 112 0.79 -0.33 -2.10
N GLU A 113 -0.47 -0.71 -1.93
CA GLU A 113 -1.34 -1.20 -3.00
C GLU A 113 -2.45 -0.20 -3.32
N GLY A 114 -2.09 0.94 -3.92
CA GLY A 114 -3.04 2.01 -4.25
C GLY A 114 -2.38 3.38 -4.22
N SER A 115 -3.19 4.44 -4.27
CA SER A 115 -2.71 5.83 -4.13
C SER A 115 -3.20 6.41 -2.80
N PHE A 116 -2.33 6.40 -1.79
CA PHE A 116 -2.64 6.90 -0.47
C PHE A 116 -2.09 8.30 -0.24
N ARG A 117 -2.94 9.21 0.24
CA ARG A 117 -2.49 10.52 0.75
C ARG A 117 -2.02 10.36 2.19
N LEU A 118 -0.96 11.08 2.55
CA LEU A 118 -0.37 11.07 3.88
C LEU A 118 -1.39 11.37 5.00
N ASP A 119 -2.17 12.44 4.83
CA ASP A 119 -3.19 12.83 5.81
C ASP A 119 -4.26 11.76 6.05
N GLN A 120 -4.70 11.11 4.98
CA GLN A 120 -5.71 10.07 5.04
C GLN A 120 -5.16 8.76 5.62
N ALA A 121 -3.96 8.35 5.20
CA ALA A 121 -3.34 7.12 5.66
C ALA A 121 -3.07 7.17 7.17
N LEU A 122 -2.51 8.27 7.67
CA LEU A 122 -2.25 8.43 9.10
C LEU A 122 -3.54 8.46 9.91
N ALA A 123 -4.60 9.10 9.43
CA ALA A 123 -5.89 9.13 10.12
C ALA A 123 -6.56 7.75 10.19
N SER A 124 -6.29 6.87 9.21
CA SER A 124 -6.79 5.49 9.25
C SER A 124 -5.97 4.57 10.15
N GLN A 125 -4.67 4.85 10.31
CA GLN A 125 -3.72 3.98 11.00
C GLN A 125 -3.51 4.37 12.47
N ILE A 126 -3.75 5.64 12.83
CA ILE A 126 -3.57 6.16 14.19
C ILE A 126 -4.94 6.43 14.81
N GLU A 127 -5.26 5.69 15.86
CA GLU A 127 -6.47 5.89 16.64
C GLU A 127 -6.23 6.97 17.70
N GLY A 128 -7.11 7.98 17.75
CA GLY A 128 -7.01 9.11 18.69
C GLY A 128 -6.55 10.43 18.08
N LEU A 129 -6.15 10.47 16.81
CA LEU A 129 -5.92 11.71 16.06
C LEU A 129 -6.93 11.86 14.93
N SER A 130 -7.62 13.00 14.89
CA SER A 130 -8.43 13.35 13.73
C SER A 130 -7.56 13.74 12.54
N ARG A 131 -8.10 13.59 11.33
CA ARG A 131 -7.45 14.05 10.10
C ARG A 131 -7.06 15.53 10.16
N ASN A 132 -7.88 16.37 10.81
CA ASN A 132 -7.57 17.79 10.96
C ASN A 132 -6.35 18.03 11.86
N GLU A 133 -6.23 17.29 12.96
CA GLU A 133 -5.08 17.37 13.85
C GLU A 133 -3.80 16.88 13.16
N ILE A 134 -3.89 15.81 12.37
CA ILE A 134 -2.77 15.32 11.54
C ILE A 134 -2.34 16.39 10.53
N VAL A 135 -3.28 17.02 9.84
CA VAL A 135 -2.98 18.11 8.90
C VAL A 135 -2.27 19.27 9.60
N GLN A 136 -2.71 19.64 10.81
CA GLN A 136 -2.06 20.70 11.59
C GLN A 136 -0.66 20.28 12.05
N LYS A 137 -0.48 19.03 12.50
CA LYS A 137 0.83 18.49 12.90
C LYS A 137 1.80 18.42 11.72
N ILE A 138 1.35 18.05 10.53
CA ILE A 138 2.17 18.10 9.29
C ILE A 138 2.60 19.54 9.00
N LYS A 139 1.66 20.51 9.06
CA LYS A 139 1.97 21.93 8.81
C LYS A 139 2.91 22.54 9.84
N LYS A 140 2.83 22.11 11.09
CA LYS A 140 3.72 22.52 12.19
C LYS A 140 5.10 21.85 12.13
N GLY A 141 5.30 20.87 11.26
CA GLY A 141 6.54 20.11 11.15
C GLY A 141 6.71 19.01 12.19
N SER A 142 5.67 18.69 12.96
CA SER A 142 5.67 17.57 13.90
C SER A 142 5.56 16.21 13.17
N ILE A 143 5.18 16.20 11.89
CA ILE A 143 5.14 15.00 11.06
C ILE A 143 6.00 15.24 9.81
N LEU A 144 6.97 14.36 9.58
CA LEU A 144 7.92 14.42 8.48
C LEU A 144 7.80 13.16 7.63
N LEU A 145 8.00 13.31 6.31
CA LEU A 145 8.10 12.20 5.37
C LEU A 145 9.53 12.19 4.83
N ASN A 146 10.23 11.06 4.95
CA ASN A 146 11.64 10.92 4.59
C ASN A 146 12.51 12.04 5.17
N ASN A 147 12.26 12.41 6.44
CA ASN A 147 12.92 13.50 7.15
C ASN A 147 12.70 14.92 6.54
N GLY A 148 11.71 15.08 5.67
CA GLY A 148 11.36 16.34 5.01
C GLY A 148 9.95 16.84 5.34
N LEU A 149 9.78 18.17 5.28
CA LEU A 149 8.47 18.82 5.37
C LEU A 149 7.69 18.61 4.07
N VAL A 150 6.49 18.05 4.18
CA VAL A 150 5.65 17.74 3.01
C VAL A 150 4.25 18.31 3.16
N LYS A 151 3.54 18.43 2.04
CA LYS A 151 2.13 18.80 2.06
C LYS A 151 1.30 17.63 2.62
N PRO A 152 0.20 17.89 3.35
CA PRO A 152 -0.66 16.82 3.86
C PRO A 152 -1.25 15.91 2.78
N SER A 153 -1.41 16.44 1.55
CA SER A 153 -1.90 15.70 0.39
C SER A 153 -0.82 14.89 -0.34
N GLN A 154 0.41 14.85 0.15
CA GLN A 154 1.52 14.12 -0.46
C GLN A 154 1.16 12.63 -0.56
N LYS A 155 1.50 12.01 -1.69
CA LYS A 155 1.31 10.57 -1.88
C LYS A 155 2.42 9.79 -1.19
N ILE A 156 2.04 8.69 -0.54
CA ILE A 156 2.96 7.76 0.11
C ILE A 156 3.40 6.72 -0.92
N SER A 157 4.70 6.44 -0.94
CA SER A 157 5.35 5.45 -1.79
C SER A 157 5.90 4.29 -0.96
N LEU A 158 6.20 3.18 -1.64
CA LEU A 158 6.92 2.06 -1.04
C LEU A 158 8.26 2.54 -0.47
N HIS A 159 8.63 2.07 0.73
CA HIS A 159 9.84 2.44 1.48
C HIS A 159 9.90 3.88 2.02
N ASP A 160 8.82 4.64 1.94
CA ASP A 160 8.76 5.91 2.65
C ASP A 160 8.85 5.70 4.17
N THR A 161 9.55 6.61 4.84
CA THR A 161 9.66 6.67 6.30
C THR A 161 8.89 7.88 6.82
N ILE A 162 7.89 7.65 7.65
CA ILE A 162 7.13 8.72 8.30
C ILE A 162 7.63 8.86 9.73
N LEU A 163 8.04 10.06 10.11
CA LEU A 163 8.44 10.39 11.47
C LEU A 163 7.38 11.28 12.11
N ILE A 164 6.93 10.92 13.31
CA ILE A 164 5.95 11.66 14.08
C ILE A 164 6.57 12.03 15.43
N HIS A 165 6.71 13.32 15.67
CA HIS A 165 7.13 13.88 16.95
C HIS A 165 5.89 14.08 17.83
N LEU A 166 5.92 13.52 19.04
CA LEU A 166 4.81 13.58 19.99
C LEU A 166 4.89 14.79 20.94
N LYS A 167 6.05 15.47 20.98
CA LYS A 167 6.29 16.74 21.70
C LYS A 167 5.88 17.97 20.89
#